data_AF-A0A2V6KC53-F1
#
_entry.id   AF-A0A2V6KC53-F1
#
_cell.length_a   1.000
_cell.length_b   1.000
_cell.length_c   1.000
_cell.angle_alpha   90.00
_cell.angle_beta   90.00
_cell.angle_gamma   90.00
#
_symmetry.space_group_name_H-M   'P 1'
#
loop_
_entity.id
_entity.type
_entity.pdbx_description
1 polymer ?
#
loop_
_entity_poly.entity_id
_entity_poly.type
_entity_poly.pdbx_seq_one_letter_code
_entity_poly.pdbx_strand_id
1 'polypeptide(L)' 'MALLRGLFWFALFIVFTFCFVVLFEYGPRDFANGVRKEYVRVKSFVVKQTEEIGKTKKSH' A
#
# COMPACT_ATOMS: atom_id res chain seq x y z
N MET A 1 11.37 -15.82 17.22
CA MET A 1 9.96 -15.85 17.69
C MET A 1 9.35 -14.46 17.85
N ALA A 2 10.03 -13.51 18.53
CA ALA A 2 9.49 -12.14 18.72
C ALA A 2 9.47 -11.28 17.44
N LEU A 3 10.49 -11.41 16.57
CA LEU A 3 10.62 -10.59 15.36
C LEU A 3 9.53 -10.88 14.30
N LEU A 4 9.24 -12.15 14.04
CA LEU A 4 8.15 -12.56 13.14
C LEU A 4 6.79 -12.06 13.62
N ARG A 5 6.59 -12.05 14.95
CA ARG A 5 5.35 -11.58 15.57
C ARG A 5 5.22 -10.06 15.50
N GLY A 6 6.32 -9.33 15.67
CA GLY A 6 6.37 -7.88 15.44
C GLY A 6 6.11 -7.51 13.98
N LEU A 7 6.74 -8.21 13.03
CA LEU A 7 6.54 -7.97 11.59
C LEU A 7 5.09 -8.27 11.16
N PHE A 8 4.51 -9.35 11.67
CA PHE A 8 3.11 -9.68 11.44
C PHE A 8 2.18 -8.59 11.97
N TRP A 9 2.43 -8.08 13.18
CA TRP A 9 1.63 -7.01 13.76
C TRP A 9 1.78 -5.69 13.01
N PHE A 10 3.00 -5.39 12.55
CA PHE A 10 3.28 -4.21 11.75
C PHE A 10 2.60 -4.28 10.37
N ALA A 11 2.61 -5.43 9.71
CA ALA A 11 1.87 -5.65 8.47
C ALA A 11 0.36 -5.51 8.69
N LEU A 12 -0.18 -6.11 9.76
CA LEU A 12 -1.58 -5.94 10.15
C LEU A 12 -1.92 -4.48 10.39
N PHE A 13 -1.07 -3.74 11.11
CA PHE A 13 -1.26 -2.32 11.37
C PHE A 13 -1.36 -1.54 10.06
N ILE A 14 -0.44 -1.75 9.11
CA ILE A 14 -0.49 -1.09 7.80
C ILE A 14 -1.79 -1.44 7.06
N VAL A 15 -2.16 -2.72 7.00
CA VAL A 15 -3.37 -3.17 6.31
C VAL A 15 -4.62 -2.55 6.94
N PHE A 16 -4.73 -2.56 8.27
CA PHE A 16 -5.84 -1.93 8.98
C PHE A 16 -5.88 -0.44 8.72
N THR A 17 -4.75 0.26 8.81
CA THR A 17 -4.70 1.71 8.55
C THR A 17 -5.14 2.04 7.14
N PHE A 18 -4.69 1.28 6.15
CA PHE A 18 -5.13 1.41 4.76
C PHE A 18 -6.64 1.16 4.61
N CYS A 19 -7.16 0.08 5.21
CA CYS A 19 -8.59 -0.20 5.22
C CYS A 19 -9.38 0.92 5.89
N PHE A 20 -8.91 1.49 7.00
CA PHE A 20 -9.57 2.60 7.67
C PHE A 20 -9.63 3.85 6.79
N VAL A 21 -8.53 4.22 6.14
CA VAL A 21 -8.49 5.37 5.22
C VAL A 21 -9.45 5.15 4.06
N VAL A 22 -9.41 3.99 3.42
CA VAL A 22 -10.32 3.69 2.29
C VAL A 22 -11.78 3.66 2.73
N LEU A 23 -12.08 3.12 3.91
CA LEU A 23 -13.43 3.06 4.45
C LEU A 23 -13.94 4.44 4.89
N PHE A 24 -13.05 5.32 5.36
CA PHE A 24 -13.39 6.71 5.70
C PHE A 24 -13.60 7.56 4.45
N GLU A 25 -12.75 7.41 3.44
CA GLU A 25 -12.78 8.19 2.20
C GLU A 25 -13.95 7.81 1.28
N TYR A 26 -14.22 6.50 1.14
CA TYR A 26 -15.23 5.97 0.21
C TYR A 26 -16.50 5.45 0.90
N GLY A 27 -16.49 5.31 2.22
CA GLY A 27 -17.61 4.77 2.97
C GLY A 27 -17.77 3.24 2.85
N PRO A 28 -18.57 2.62 3.74
CA PRO A 28 -18.74 1.17 3.79
C PRO A 28 -19.49 0.60 2.57
N ARG A 29 -20.27 1.40 1.84
CA ARG A 29 -21.01 0.96 0.63
C ARG A 29 -20.11 0.78 -0.58
N ASP A 30 -19.09 1.61 -0.74
CA ASP A 30 -18.20 1.61 -1.90
C ASP A 30 -16.78 1.15 -1.57
N PHE A 31 -16.56 0.58 -0.38
CA PHE A 31 -15.26 0.13 0.12
C PHE A 31 -14.51 -0.75 -0.87
N ALA A 32 -15.16 -1.77 -1.45
CA ALA A 32 -14.52 -2.67 -2.41
C ALA A 32 -14.07 -1.93 -3.70
N ASN A 33 -14.84 -0.93 -4.12
CA ASN A 33 -14.53 -0.13 -5.30
C ASN A 33 -13.41 0.89 -5.00
N GLY A 34 -13.43 1.49 -3.81
CA GLY A 34 -12.39 2.37 -3.27
C GLY A 34 -11.04 1.67 -3.10
N VAL A 35 -11.03 0.46 -2.52
CA VAL A 35 -9.82 -0.37 -2.38
C VAL A 35 -9.21 -0.65 -3.75
N ARG A 36 -10.03 -1.02 -4.73
CA ARG A 36 -9.55 -1.35 -6.08
C ARG A 36 -8.97 -0.11 -6.78
N LYS A 37 -9.62 1.05 -6.63
CA LYS A 37 -9.18 2.32 -7.22
C LYS A 37 -7.86 2.81 -6.61
N GLU A 38 -7.74 2.79 -5.29
CA GLU A 38 -6.50 3.15 -4.60
C GLU A 38 -5.38 2.13 -4.83
N TYR A 39 -5.70 0.84 -4.90
CA TYR A 39 -4.72 -0.19 -5.22
C TYR A 39 -4.10 0.00 -6.61
N VAL A 40 -4.91 0.33 -7.63
CA VAL A 40 -4.40 0.64 -8.97
C VAL A 40 -3.50 1.89 -8.95
N ARG A 41 -3.89 2.91 -8.18
CA ARG A 41 -3.09 4.15 -8.01
C ARG A 41 -1.77 3.86 -7.33
N VAL A 42 -1.77 3.19 -6.18
CA VAL A 42 -0.57 2.81 -5.42
C VAL A 42 0.33 1.89 -6.25
N LYS A 43 -0.23 0.90 -6.95
CA LYS A 43 0.54 0.04 -7.86
C LYS A 43 1.25 0.86 -8.94
N SER A 44 0.55 1.81 -9.57
CA SER A 44 1.16 2.69 -10.58
C SER A 44 2.29 3.55 -9.99
N PHE A 45 2.14 3.98 -8.74
CA PHE A 45 3.13 4.78 -8.03
C PHE A 45 4.36 3.97 -7.63
N VAL A 46 4.17 2.74 -7.14
CA VAL A 46 5.25 1.81 -6.80
C VAL A 46 6.01 1.40 -8.05
N VAL A 47 5.33 1.11 -9.16
CA VAL A 47 5.98 0.79 -10.44
C VAL A 47 6.81 1.98 -10.92
N LYS A 48 6.25 3.20 -10.90
CA LYS A 48 7.00 4.42 -11.25
C LYS A 48 8.22 4.63 -10.35
N GLN A 49 8.08 4.50 -9.04
CA GLN A 49 9.24 4.64 -8.14
C GLN A 49 10.28 3.54 -8.36
N THR A 50 9.86 2.29 -8.64
CA THR A 50 10.79 1.20 -8.95
C THR A 50 11.55 1.46 -10.25
N GLU A 51 10.87 2.05 -11.24
CA GLU A 51 11.48 2.45 -12.51
C GLU A 51 12.48 3.61 -12.34
N GLU A 52 12.12 4.63 -11.55
CA GLU A 52 13.01 5.74 -11.17
C GLU A 52 14.25 5.24 -10.39
N ILE A 53 14.06 4.38 -9.39
CA ILE A 53 15.17 3.77 -8.63
C ILE A 53 16.06 2.92 -9.56
N GLY A 54 15.45 2.21 -10.52
CA GLY A 54 16.17 1.43 -11.53
C GLY A 54 16.99 2.30 -12.50
N LYS A 55 16.49 3.48 -12.86
CA LYS A 55 17.23 4.45 -13.67
C LYS A 55 18.34 5.16 -12.90
N THR A 56 18.11 5.53 -11.64
CA THR A 56 19.16 6.09 -10.77
C THR A 56 20.31 5.09 -10.57
N LYS A 57 20.03 3.78 -10.46
CA LYS A 57 21.08 2.75 -10.38
C LYS A 57 21.86 2.50 -11.68
N LYS A 58 21.33 2.87 -12.84
CA LYS A 58 21.99 2.69 -14.15
C LYS A 58 22.83 3.90 -14.58
N SER A 59 22.70 5.03 -13.87
CA SER A 59 23.37 6.29 -14.16
C SER A 59 24.57 6.59 -13.24
N HIS A 60 24.95 5.64 -12.39
CA HIS A 60 26.14 5.66 -11.55
C HIS A 60 26.96 4.39 -11.82
#